data_AF-A0A955MRJ8-F1
#
_entry.id   AF-A0A955MRJ8-F1
#
_cell.length_a   1.000
_cell.length_b   1.000
_cell.length_c   1.000
_cell.angle_alpha   90.00
_cell.angle_beta   90.00
_cell.angle_gamma   90.00
#
_symmetry.space_group_name_H-M   'P 1'
#
loop_
_entity.id
_entity.type
_entity.pdbx_description
1 polymer ?
#
loop_
_entity_poly.entity_id
_entity_poly.type
_entity_poly.pdbx_seq_one_letter_code
_entity_poly.pdbx_strand_id
1 'polypeptide(L)'
;MFGIIQRYTHWLHTRWPSGHVERLPAVGENGETNVPGLFVCGDLTGIPLLKFSLDSGVRTVRHIAESPLFSKDSESTPETFDVVIIGAGVSGYAAAVEAKRLGLSYRLLESATPLSTLINFPKQKPIYTYPKEMTPQGELQVSAEIKEALVEELQAQVGQHGIETVEAHAERIEREGKRLKVILSGREPIYGRTVIAALGRSGNHRTLDVPGEDLEKVYNRLYDPKDFRGQ
;
A
#
# COMPACT_ATOMS: atom_id res chain seq x y z
N MET A 1 3.46 -29.61 43.95
CA MET A 1 2.52 -29.73 42.80
C MET A 1 2.39 -28.42 41.97
N PHE A 2 3.17 -27.36 42.24
CA PHE A 2 3.09 -26.09 41.51
C PHE A 2 3.92 -26.02 40.22
N GLY A 3 4.95 -26.86 40.06
CA GLY A 3 5.89 -26.74 38.94
C GLY A 3 5.34 -27.12 37.55
N ILE A 4 4.40 -28.07 37.47
CA ILE A 4 3.81 -28.50 36.19
C ILE A 4 2.81 -27.47 35.69
N ILE A 5 1.94 -26.95 36.58
CA ILE A 5 0.97 -25.91 36.23
C ILE A 5 1.70 -24.63 35.87
N GLN A 6 2.73 -24.24 36.61
CA GLN A 6 3.53 -23.05 36.31
C GLN A 6 4.33 -23.18 34.99
N ARG A 7 4.89 -24.37 34.68
CA ARG A 7 5.50 -24.62 33.37
C ARG A 7 4.48 -24.63 32.25
N TYR A 8 3.30 -25.19 32.48
CA TYR A 8 2.21 -25.24 31.51
C TYR A 8 1.63 -23.84 31.23
N THR A 9 1.46 -23.00 32.25
CA THR A 9 1.03 -21.60 32.07
C THR A 9 2.13 -20.75 31.44
N HIS A 10 3.40 -20.95 31.82
CA HIS A 10 4.53 -20.29 31.16
C HIS A 10 4.67 -20.70 29.69
N TRP A 11 4.42 -21.97 29.37
CA TRP A 11 4.35 -22.47 28.00
C TRP A 11 3.14 -21.92 27.25
N LEU A 12 1.93 -21.91 27.84
CA LEU A 12 0.70 -21.38 27.24
C LEU A 12 0.82 -19.89 26.89
N HIS A 13 1.40 -19.09 27.79
CA HIS A 13 1.57 -17.65 27.55
C HIS A 13 2.68 -17.34 26.54
N THR A 14 3.48 -18.35 26.15
CA THR A 14 4.47 -18.38 25.07
C THR A 14 5.38 -17.17 24.90
N ARG A 15 5.46 -16.18 25.82
CA ARG A 15 5.93 -14.83 25.42
C ARG A 15 5.48 -14.56 23.98
N TRP A 16 4.16 -14.56 23.73
CA TRP A 16 3.68 -14.07 22.44
C TRP A 16 4.56 -12.86 22.13
N PRO A 17 5.19 -12.76 20.96
CA PRO A 17 5.72 -11.48 20.58
C PRO A 17 4.47 -10.61 20.38
N SER A 18 3.87 -10.16 21.49
CA SER A 18 3.34 -8.83 21.62
C SER A 18 4.57 -7.93 21.48
N GLY A 19 5.16 -7.96 20.29
CA GLY A 19 6.04 -6.91 19.86
C GLY A 19 5.24 -5.61 19.99
N HIS A 20 5.96 -4.51 20.02
CA HIS A 20 5.34 -3.19 20.10
C HIS A 20 4.12 -3.13 19.17
N VAL A 21 2.97 -2.78 19.74
CA VAL A 21 1.76 -2.53 18.95
C VAL A 21 2.15 -1.49 17.92
N GLU A 22 2.16 -1.89 16.66
CA GLU A 22 2.57 -1.03 15.56
C GLU A 22 1.59 0.14 15.53
N ARG A 23 2.11 1.35 15.78
CA ARG A 23 1.28 2.56 15.76
C ARG A 23 0.95 2.85 14.32
N LEU A 24 -0.30 2.65 13.94
CA LEU A 24 -0.81 3.07 12.66
C LEU A 24 -1.08 4.59 12.69
N PRO A 25 -1.02 5.27 11.53
CA PRO A 25 -1.48 6.64 11.44
C PRO A 25 -2.93 6.74 11.92
N ALA A 26 -3.30 7.88 12.50
CA ALA A 26 -4.71 8.20 12.70
C ALA A 26 -5.31 8.48 11.32
N VAL A 27 -6.33 7.72 10.93
CA VAL A 27 -6.96 7.80 9.61
C VAL A 27 -8.48 7.96 9.79
N GLY A 28 -9.05 8.99 9.18
CA GLY A 28 -10.50 9.21 9.11
C GLY A 28 -11.18 8.28 8.09
N GLU A 29 -12.51 8.28 8.04
CA GLU A 29 -13.28 7.41 7.12
C GLU A 29 -13.00 7.67 5.63
N ASN A 30 -12.58 8.90 5.30
CA ASN A 30 -12.19 9.35 3.96
C ASN A 30 -10.72 9.05 3.62
N GLY A 31 -9.97 8.44 4.54
CA GLY A 31 -8.54 8.20 4.41
C GLY A 31 -7.67 9.38 4.82
N GLU A 32 -8.22 10.51 5.27
CA GLU A 32 -7.43 11.68 5.69
C GLU A 32 -6.71 11.41 7.01
N THR A 33 -5.47 11.88 7.11
CA THR A 33 -4.67 11.76 8.33
C THR A 33 -4.79 12.99 9.23
N ASN A 34 -4.11 12.99 10.37
CA ASN A 34 -3.95 14.19 11.19
C ASN A 34 -3.06 15.27 10.54
N VAL A 35 -2.46 15.00 9.37
CA VAL A 35 -1.72 15.98 8.57
C VAL A 35 -2.61 16.44 7.41
N PRO A 36 -3.04 17.71 7.37
CA PRO A 36 -3.94 18.20 6.34
C PRO A 36 -3.38 18.04 4.92
N GLY A 37 -4.16 17.40 4.05
CA GLY A 37 -3.78 17.09 2.66
C GLY A 37 -3.02 15.76 2.50
N LEU A 38 -2.68 15.07 3.58
CA LEU A 38 -2.10 13.72 3.54
C LEU A 38 -3.19 12.68 3.80
N PHE A 39 -3.31 11.74 2.87
CA PHE A 39 -4.28 10.66 2.88
C PHE A 39 -3.59 9.30 2.86
N VAL A 40 -4.32 8.27 3.28
CA VAL A 40 -3.91 6.88 3.35
C VAL A 40 -5.00 6.02 2.70
N CYS A 41 -4.61 5.03 1.90
CA CYS A 41 -5.53 4.06 1.30
C CYS A 41 -4.95 2.64 1.30
N GLY A 42 -5.77 1.67 0.89
CA GLY A 42 -5.38 0.26 0.88
C GLY A 42 -5.24 -0.34 2.27
N ASP A 43 -4.34 -1.31 2.41
CA ASP A 43 -4.17 -2.11 3.64
C ASP A 43 -3.84 -1.30 4.90
N LEU A 44 -3.32 -0.07 4.74
CA LEU A 44 -3.07 0.85 5.87
C LEU A 44 -4.36 1.33 6.53
N THR A 45 -5.51 1.22 5.86
CA THR A 45 -6.85 1.53 6.42
C THR A 45 -7.43 0.40 7.29
N GLY A 46 -6.78 -0.77 7.33
CA GLY A 46 -7.04 -1.81 8.32
C GLY A 46 -7.50 -3.15 7.77
N ILE A 47 -8.25 -3.19 6.67
CA ILE A 47 -8.76 -4.46 6.08
C ILE A 47 -7.96 -4.80 4.80
N PRO A 48 -7.04 -5.78 4.85
CA PRO A 48 -6.14 -6.09 3.74
C PRO A 48 -6.82 -7.02 2.71
N LEU A 49 -7.89 -6.54 2.07
CA LEU A 49 -8.65 -7.27 1.07
C LEU A 49 -8.60 -6.52 -0.26
N LEU A 50 -8.40 -7.24 -1.36
CA LEU A 50 -8.18 -6.66 -2.70
C LEU A 50 -9.26 -5.67 -3.10
N LYS A 51 -10.55 -6.04 -2.91
CA LYS A 51 -11.69 -5.20 -3.27
C LYS A 51 -11.75 -3.91 -2.45
N PHE A 52 -11.46 -3.99 -1.16
CA PHE A 52 -11.37 -2.80 -0.29
C PHE A 52 -10.17 -1.92 -0.65
N SER A 53 -9.05 -2.52 -1.07
CA SER A 53 -7.87 -1.78 -1.53
C SER A 53 -8.14 -1.01 -2.82
N LEU A 54 -8.82 -1.61 -3.80
CA LEU A 54 -9.28 -0.91 -5.00
C LEU A 54 -10.25 0.24 -4.65
N ASP A 55 -11.28 -0.09 -3.88
CA ASP A 55 -12.35 0.84 -3.53
C ASP A 55 -11.85 2.04 -2.71
N SER A 56 -10.97 1.82 -1.73
CA SER A 56 -10.40 2.90 -0.92
C SER A 56 -9.55 3.86 -1.75
N GLY A 57 -8.74 3.37 -2.70
CA GLY A 57 -7.96 4.23 -3.60
C GLY A 57 -8.85 5.18 -4.40
N VAL A 58 -9.97 4.66 -4.93
CA VAL A 58 -10.94 5.45 -5.70
C VAL A 58 -11.68 6.47 -4.83
N ARG A 59 -12.19 6.03 -3.67
CA ARG A 59 -12.91 6.93 -2.76
C ARG A 59 -12.03 8.08 -2.26
N THR A 60 -10.77 7.81 -1.93
CA THR A 60 -9.83 8.86 -1.49
C THR A 60 -9.64 9.92 -2.58
N VAL A 61 -9.46 9.53 -3.84
CA VAL A 61 -9.28 10.50 -4.93
C VAL A 61 -10.55 11.32 -5.20
N ARG A 62 -11.72 10.68 -5.18
CA ARG A 62 -13.00 11.40 -5.30
C ARG A 62 -13.19 12.42 -4.19
N HIS A 63 -12.88 12.03 -2.95
CA HIS A 63 -12.93 12.92 -1.82
C HIS A 63 -11.96 14.12 -1.96
N ILE A 64 -10.73 13.87 -2.45
CA ILE A 64 -9.76 14.93 -2.75
C ILE A 64 -10.33 15.91 -3.79
N ALA A 65 -10.95 15.40 -4.85
CA ALA A 65 -11.52 16.24 -5.92
C ALA A 65 -12.69 17.13 -5.43
N GLU A 66 -13.42 16.70 -4.40
CA GLU A 66 -14.52 17.44 -3.78
C GLU A 66 -14.07 18.35 -2.62
N SER A 67 -12.83 18.19 -2.15
CA SER A 67 -12.33 18.88 -0.96
C SER A 67 -12.10 20.38 -1.19
N PRO A 68 -12.40 21.25 -0.21
CA PRO A 68 -12.06 22.68 -0.27
C PRO A 68 -10.55 22.96 -0.33
N LEU A 69 -9.72 21.98 0.07
CA LEU A 69 -8.27 22.02 -0.13
C LEU A 69 -7.91 22.11 -1.63
N PHE A 70 -8.84 21.67 -2.48
CA PHE A 70 -8.79 21.66 -3.93
C PHE A 70 -9.58 22.83 -4.53
N SER A 71 -9.34 24.07 -4.09
CA SER A 71 -9.81 25.21 -4.88
C SER A 71 -8.96 25.30 -6.15
N LYS A 72 -9.59 25.14 -7.33
CA LYS A 72 -8.96 25.39 -8.64
C LYS A 72 -8.39 26.81 -8.76
N ASP A 73 -8.81 27.73 -7.89
CA ASP A 73 -8.36 29.12 -7.82
C ASP A 73 -7.12 29.32 -6.93
N SER A 74 -6.66 28.29 -6.22
CA SER A 74 -5.37 28.33 -5.52
C SER A 74 -4.26 28.31 -6.55
N GLU A 75 -3.39 29.34 -6.61
CA GLU A 75 -2.27 29.45 -7.56
C GLU A 75 -1.58 28.09 -7.79
N SER A 76 -1.84 27.46 -8.94
CA SER A 76 -1.11 26.28 -9.37
C SER A 76 0.26 26.77 -9.85
N THR A 77 1.29 26.58 -9.04
CA THR A 77 2.65 26.66 -9.56
C THR A 77 2.85 25.48 -10.53
N PRO A 78 3.47 25.67 -11.70
CA PRO A 78 3.67 24.61 -12.71
C PRO A 78 4.36 23.35 -12.18
N GLU A 79 5.01 23.45 -11.02
CA GLU A 79 5.80 22.39 -10.38
C GLU A 79 5.03 21.58 -9.32
N THR A 80 3.74 21.85 -9.11
CA THR A 80 2.94 21.19 -8.07
C THR A 80 1.83 20.34 -8.69
N PHE A 81 1.82 19.03 -8.38
CA PHE A 81 0.75 18.11 -8.76
C PHE A 81 -0.49 18.30 -7.87
N ASP A 82 -1.66 17.96 -8.38
CA ASP A 82 -2.87 17.89 -7.58
C ASP A 82 -2.77 16.75 -6.55
N VAL A 83 -2.27 15.60 -6.99
CA VAL A 83 -2.12 14.40 -6.16
C VAL A 83 -0.76 13.73 -6.40
N VAL A 84 0.04 13.55 -5.35
CA VAL A 84 1.21 12.65 -5.40
C VAL A 84 0.84 11.34 -4.71
N ILE A 85 0.94 10.24 -5.41
CA ILE A 85 0.57 8.89 -4.93
C ILE A 85 1.86 8.12 -4.69
N ILE A 86 2.03 7.57 -3.49
CA ILE A 86 3.23 6.84 -3.09
C ILE A 86 2.87 5.36 -2.89
N GLY A 87 3.42 4.50 -3.74
CA GLY A 87 3.18 3.05 -3.79
C GLY A 87 2.31 2.66 -4.99
N ALA A 88 2.88 1.90 -5.93
CA ALA A 88 2.20 1.32 -7.08
C ALA A 88 1.69 -0.10 -6.78
N GLY A 89 0.99 -0.23 -5.65
CA GLY A 89 0.18 -1.40 -5.33
C GLY A 89 -1.22 -1.30 -5.93
N VAL A 90 -2.11 -2.21 -5.53
CA VAL A 90 -3.50 -2.27 -5.99
C VAL A 90 -4.25 -0.95 -5.73
N SER A 91 -4.16 -0.42 -4.51
CA SER A 91 -4.84 0.84 -4.14
C SER A 91 -4.22 2.07 -4.81
N GLY A 92 -2.89 2.08 -4.99
CA GLY A 92 -2.18 3.17 -5.67
C GLY A 92 -2.52 3.26 -7.15
N TYR A 93 -2.63 2.12 -7.84
CA TYR A 93 -3.10 2.09 -9.22
C TYR A 93 -4.57 2.50 -9.34
N ALA A 94 -5.43 2.04 -8.44
CA ALA A 94 -6.83 2.47 -8.43
C ALA A 94 -6.97 3.98 -8.23
N ALA A 95 -6.16 4.56 -7.34
CA ALA A 95 -6.08 6.01 -7.15
C ALA A 95 -5.54 6.72 -8.41
N ALA A 96 -4.49 6.22 -9.05
CA ALA A 96 -3.92 6.84 -10.26
C ALA A 96 -4.89 6.81 -11.45
N VAL A 97 -5.58 5.69 -11.65
CA VAL A 97 -6.64 5.55 -12.66
C VAL A 97 -7.76 6.56 -12.41
N GLU A 98 -8.25 6.66 -11.16
CA GLU A 98 -9.31 7.60 -10.82
C GLU A 98 -8.86 9.05 -10.95
N ALA A 99 -7.62 9.38 -10.56
CA ALA A 99 -7.07 10.73 -10.69
C ALA A 99 -7.00 11.15 -12.17
N LYS A 100 -6.54 10.24 -13.04
CA LYS A 100 -6.54 10.45 -14.49
C LYS A 100 -7.96 10.65 -15.03
N ARG A 101 -8.92 9.82 -14.60
CA ARG A 101 -10.33 9.89 -15.02
C ARG A 101 -10.98 11.22 -14.64
N LEU A 102 -10.64 11.77 -13.48
CA LEU A 102 -11.10 13.09 -13.02
C LEU A 102 -10.32 14.28 -13.59
N GLY A 103 -9.30 14.02 -14.42
CA GLY A 103 -8.48 15.07 -15.03
C GLY A 103 -7.56 15.80 -14.03
N LEU A 104 -7.21 15.15 -12.91
CA LEU A 104 -6.27 15.70 -11.93
C LEU A 104 -4.83 15.48 -12.40
N SER A 105 -3.96 16.46 -12.20
CA SER A 105 -2.52 16.27 -12.40
C SER A 105 -1.96 15.38 -11.28
N TYR A 106 -1.31 14.27 -11.62
CA TYR A 106 -0.80 13.36 -10.61
C TYR A 106 0.59 12.82 -10.91
N ARG A 107 1.23 12.30 -9.88
CA ARG A 107 2.47 11.51 -9.99
C ARG A 107 2.33 10.24 -9.16
N LEU A 108 2.52 9.07 -9.77
CA LEU A 108 2.59 7.79 -9.07
C LEU A 108 4.04 7.38 -8.87
N LEU A 109 4.46 7.20 -7.61
CA LEU A 109 5.82 6.85 -7.23
C LEU A 109 5.87 5.40 -6.75
N GLU A 110 6.87 4.64 -7.17
CA GLU A 110 7.14 3.29 -6.68
C GLU A 110 8.63 3.11 -6.40
N SER A 111 8.98 2.52 -5.27
CA SER A 111 10.37 2.34 -4.83
C SER A 111 10.95 0.96 -5.15
N ALA A 112 10.08 -0.02 -5.41
CA ALA A 112 10.41 -1.38 -5.76
C ALA A 112 9.80 -1.73 -7.13
N THR A 113 9.24 -2.93 -7.26
CA THR A 113 8.47 -3.33 -8.45
C THR A 113 6.99 -3.02 -8.25
N PRO A 114 6.27 -2.49 -9.26
CA PRO A 114 4.84 -2.35 -9.17
C PRO A 114 4.13 -3.67 -8.87
N LEU A 115 3.06 -3.64 -8.08
CA LEU A 115 2.35 -4.82 -7.56
C LEU A 115 3.25 -5.81 -6.78
N SER A 116 4.39 -5.36 -6.23
CA SER A 116 5.37 -6.19 -5.51
C SER A 116 4.75 -7.16 -4.51
N THR A 117 3.76 -6.74 -3.71
CA THR A 117 3.07 -7.63 -2.76
C THR A 117 2.46 -8.85 -3.44
N LEU A 118 1.77 -8.65 -4.57
CA LEU A 118 1.12 -9.73 -5.30
C LEU A 118 2.15 -10.64 -5.98
N ILE A 119 3.18 -10.05 -6.58
CA ILE A 119 4.27 -10.79 -7.25
C ILE A 119 4.98 -11.72 -6.24
N ASN A 120 5.22 -11.22 -5.03
CA ASN A 120 5.90 -11.95 -3.96
C ASN A 120 5.04 -12.99 -3.24
N PHE A 121 3.77 -13.17 -3.61
CA PHE A 121 2.99 -14.29 -3.07
C PHE A 121 3.55 -15.64 -3.56
N PRO A 122 3.38 -16.71 -2.76
CA PRO A 122 3.72 -18.07 -3.18
C PRO A 122 3.12 -18.39 -4.55
N LYS A 123 3.86 -19.16 -5.35
CA LYS A 123 3.38 -19.65 -6.65
C LYS A 123 2.07 -20.42 -6.51
N GLN A 124 1.15 -20.22 -7.45
CA GLN A 124 -0.20 -20.80 -7.43
C GLN A 124 -1.03 -20.50 -6.17
N LYS A 125 -0.68 -19.44 -5.41
CA LYS A 125 -1.47 -19.04 -4.24
C LYS A 125 -2.93 -18.77 -4.68
N PRO A 126 -3.92 -19.44 -4.05
CA PRO A 126 -5.32 -19.12 -4.26
C PRO A 126 -5.62 -17.68 -3.81
N ILE A 127 -6.31 -16.95 -4.68
CA ILE A 127 -6.77 -15.59 -4.44
C ILE A 127 -8.25 -15.63 -4.11
N TYR A 128 -8.61 -14.97 -3.02
CA TYR A 128 -10.00 -14.85 -2.59
C TYR A 128 -10.44 -13.39 -2.73
N THR A 129 -11.40 -13.15 -3.61
CA THR A 129 -11.94 -11.82 -3.93
C THR A 129 -13.12 -11.45 -3.02
N TYR A 130 -13.00 -11.72 -1.71
CA TYR A 130 -14.02 -11.34 -0.73
C TYR A 130 -14.06 -9.81 -0.51
N PRO A 131 -15.24 -9.24 -0.20
CA PRO A 131 -16.58 -9.86 -0.21
C PRO A 131 -17.07 -10.14 -1.64
N LYS A 132 -17.77 -11.25 -1.88
CA LYS A 132 -18.12 -11.66 -3.26
C LYS A 132 -19.13 -10.71 -3.90
N GLU A 133 -20.06 -10.20 -3.10
CA GLU A 133 -21.17 -9.33 -3.47
C GLU A 133 -20.74 -7.87 -3.64
N MET A 134 -19.53 -7.51 -3.17
CA MET A 134 -18.99 -6.17 -3.33
C MET A 134 -18.39 -6.00 -4.72
N THR A 135 -18.78 -4.94 -5.42
CA THR A 135 -18.07 -4.44 -6.59
C THR A 135 -17.31 -3.18 -6.17
N PRO A 136 -15.96 -3.18 -6.21
CA PRO A 136 -15.18 -1.97 -5.97
C PRO A 136 -15.65 -0.83 -6.86
N GLN A 137 -15.69 0.38 -6.30
CA GLN A 137 -15.85 1.56 -7.13
C GLN A 137 -14.62 1.73 -8.06
N GLY A 138 -14.85 2.35 -9.22
CA GLY A 138 -13.80 2.64 -10.20
C GLY A 138 -13.66 1.58 -11.29
N GLU A 139 -12.69 1.80 -12.19
CA GLU A 139 -12.54 1.02 -13.42
C GLU A 139 -11.74 -0.27 -13.23
N LEU A 140 -10.85 -0.31 -12.23
CA LEU A 140 -10.09 -1.52 -11.91
C LEU A 140 -10.96 -2.54 -11.17
N GLN A 141 -11.00 -3.77 -11.69
CA GLN A 141 -11.76 -4.88 -11.13
C GLN A 141 -10.87 -6.11 -10.99
N VAL A 142 -11.21 -7.02 -10.07
CA VAL A 142 -10.45 -8.25 -9.83
C VAL A 142 -11.37 -9.46 -9.78
N SER A 143 -11.02 -10.50 -10.53
CA SER A 143 -11.79 -11.74 -10.64
C SER A 143 -10.91 -12.99 -10.60
N ALA A 144 -9.60 -12.85 -10.81
CA ALA A 144 -8.68 -13.97 -10.82
C ALA A 144 -8.65 -14.76 -9.49
N GLU A 145 -8.59 -16.09 -9.60
CA GLU A 145 -8.59 -17.01 -8.46
C GLU A 145 -7.20 -17.51 -8.07
N ILE A 146 -6.17 -17.14 -8.83
CA ILE A 146 -4.77 -17.48 -8.56
C ILE A 146 -3.87 -16.27 -8.76
N LYS A 147 -2.74 -16.24 -8.04
CA LYS A 147 -1.78 -15.13 -8.05
C LYS A 147 -1.36 -14.68 -9.45
N GLU A 148 -0.91 -15.61 -10.29
CA GLU A 148 -0.33 -15.30 -11.60
C GLU A 148 -1.36 -14.61 -12.50
N ALA A 149 -2.58 -15.17 -12.57
CA ALA A 149 -3.69 -14.58 -13.31
C ALA A 149 -4.11 -13.21 -12.75
N LEU A 150 -4.05 -13.01 -11.43
CA LEU A 150 -4.35 -11.71 -10.81
C LEU A 150 -3.35 -10.63 -11.21
N VAL A 151 -2.05 -10.96 -11.23
CA VAL A 151 -1.00 -10.02 -11.62
C VAL A 151 -1.18 -9.63 -13.09
N GLU A 152 -1.41 -10.60 -13.98
CA GLU A 152 -1.68 -10.36 -15.40
C GLU A 152 -2.95 -9.51 -15.61
N GLU A 153 -4.05 -9.85 -14.92
CA GLU A 153 -5.33 -9.12 -14.95
C GLU A 153 -5.14 -7.64 -14.59
N LEU A 154 -4.42 -7.35 -13.50
CA LEU A 154 -4.18 -5.98 -13.04
C LEU A 154 -3.20 -5.22 -13.96
N GLN A 155 -2.12 -5.86 -14.41
CA GLN A 155 -1.17 -5.24 -15.34
C GLN A 155 -1.84 -4.87 -16.67
N ALA A 156 -2.69 -5.75 -17.20
CA ALA A 156 -3.44 -5.49 -18.42
C ALA A 156 -4.38 -4.30 -18.26
N GLN A 157 -5.15 -4.25 -17.17
CA GLN A 157 -6.05 -3.12 -16.90
C GLN A 157 -5.29 -1.81 -16.70
N VAL A 158 -4.21 -1.80 -15.92
CA VAL A 158 -3.37 -0.61 -15.73
C VAL A 158 -2.77 -0.13 -17.05
N GLY A 159 -2.30 -1.07 -17.89
CA GLY A 159 -1.75 -0.78 -19.21
C GLY A 159 -2.76 -0.13 -20.15
N GLN A 160 -4.02 -0.59 -20.15
CA GLN A 160 -5.11 0.01 -20.93
C GLN A 160 -5.38 1.47 -20.54
N HIS A 161 -5.18 1.81 -19.27
CA HIS A 161 -5.33 3.18 -18.79
C HIS A 161 -4.10 4.05 -19.04
N GLY A 162 -2.98 3.49 -19.49
CA GLY A 162 -1.73 4.24 -19.74
C GLY A 162 -1.29 5.03 -18.51
N ILE A 163 -1.25 4.37 -17.35
CA ILE A 163 -0.74 4.95 -16.10
C ILE A 163 0.78 4.81 -16.10
N GLU A 164 1.48 5.94 -15.91
CA GLU A 164 2.93 5.96 -15.78
C GLU A 164 3.33 5.88 -14.31
N THR A 165 4.25 4.97 -13.99
CA THR A 165 4.86 4.84 -12.67
C THR A 165 6.27 5.38 -12.71
N VAL A 166 6.62 6.28 -11.79
CA VAL A 166 7.98 6.80 -11.62
C VAL A 166 8.70 5.98 -10.55
N GLU A 167 9.83 5.41 -10.90
CA GLU A 167 10.71 4.74 -9.95
C GLU A 167 11.37 5.79 -9.02
N ALA A 168 10.93 5.84 -7.76
CA ALA A 168 11.45 6.74 -6.74
C ALA A 168 11.11 6.24 -5.33
N HIS A 169 12.06 6.40 -4.40
CA HIS A 169 11.85 6.14 -2.97
C HIS A 169 11.49 7.44 -2.25
N ALA A 170 10.26 7.56 -1.76
CA ALA A 170 9.85 8.68 -0.91
C ALA A 170 10.24 8.42 0.54
N GLU A 171 11.12 9.28 1.08
CA GLU A 171 11.66 9.13 2.44
C GLU A 171 10.80 9.86 3.46
N ARG A 172 10.31 11.06 3.10
CA ARG A 172 9.60 11.96 4.02
C ARG A 172 8.57 12.80 3.29
N ILE A 173 7.54 13.20 4.02
CA ILE A 173 6.53 14.17 3.58
C ILE A 173 6.55 15.33 4.57
N GLU A 174 6.75 16.53 4.07
CA GLU A 174 6.80 17.75 4.86
C GLU A 174 5.79 18.77 4.34
N ARG A 175 5.27 19.62 5.23
CA ARG A 175 4.37 20.69 4.82
C ARG A 175 5.16 21.93 4.44
N GLU A 176 4.91 22.47 3.26
CA GLU A 176 5.53 23.69 2.76
C GLU A 176 4.43 24.66 2.31
N GLY A 177 4.07 25.61 3.17
CA GLY A 177 2.96 26.53 2.91
C GLY A 177 1.61 25.80 2.77
N LYS A 178 0.99 25.90 1.58
CA LYS A 178 -0.30 25.25 1.25
C LYS A 178 -0.14 23.89 0.56
N ARG A 179 1.09 23.44 0.31
CA ARG A 179 1.41 22.19 -0.39
C ARG A 179 2.19 21.23 0.51
N LEU A 180 2.28 19.99 0.07
CA LEU A 180 3.12 18.95 0.66
C LEU A 180 4.33 18.74 -0.25
N LYS A 181 5.50 18.65 0.38
CA LYS A 181 6.79 18.34 -0.23
C LYS A 181 7.11 16.88 0.06
N VAL A 182 7.18 16.08 -1.00
CA VAL A 182 7.61 14.67 -0.94
C VAL A 182 9.11 14.63 -1.21
N ILE A 183 9.88 14.34 -0.18
CA ILE A 183 11.34 14.23 -0.25
C ILE A 183 11.69 12.85 -0.77
N LEU A 184 12.48 12.80 -1.83
CA LEU A 184 12.88 11.58 -2.52
C LEU A 184 14.34 11.25 -2.26
N SER A 185 14.66 9.97 -2.18
CA SER A 185 16.05 9.51 -2.05
C SER A 185 16.84 9.81 -3.32
N GLY A 186 17.89 10.63 -3.18
CA GLY A 186 18.82 10.96 -4.27
C GLY A 186 18.22 11.72 -5.46
N ARG A 187 17.06 12.38 -5.28
CA ARG A 187 16.36 13.12 -6.34
C ARG A 187 15.77 14.42 -5.79
N GLU A 188 15.47 15.35 -6.70
CA GLU A 188 14.72 16.55 -6.35
C GLU A 188 13.33 16.20 -5.78
N PRO A 189 12.84 16.98 -4.80
CA PRO A 189 11.55 16.74 -4.18
C PRO A 189 10.41 16.97 -5.18
N ILE A 190 9.31 16.27 -4.96
CA ILE A 190 8.07 16.45 -5.72
C ILE A 190 7.05 17.15 -4.84
N TYR A 191 6.34 18.11 -5.41
CA TYR A 191 5.33 18.88 -4.71
C TYR A 191 3.92 18.42 -5.09
N GLY A 192 3.07 18.23 -4.09
CA GLY A 192 1.66 17.90 -4.27
C GLY A 192 0.78 18.82 -3.43
N ARG A 193 -0.39 19.22 -3.94
CA ARG A 193 -1.45 19.82 -3.10
C ARG A 193 -1.93 18.81 -2.07
N THR A 194 -2.05 17.56 -2.51
CA THR A 194 -2.33 16.41 -1.65
C THR A 194 -1.35 15.28 -1.91
N VAL A 195 -1.21 14.39 -0.93
CA VAL A 195 -0.39 13.18 -1.02
C VAL A 195 -1.23 12.00 -0.56
N ILE A 196 -1.18 10.88 -1.30
CA ILE A 196 -1.79 9.61 -0.93
C ILE A 196 -0.67 8.60 -0.62
N ALA A 197 -0.60 8.13 0.63
CA ALA A 197 0.26 7.02 1.03
C ALA A 197 -0.47 5.68 0.78
N ALA A 198 -0.13 5.03 -0.34
CA ALA A 198 -0.65 3.74 -0.81
C ALA A 198 0.40 2.62 -0.67
N LEU A 199 1.17 2.64 0.43
CA LEU A 199 2.39 1.86 0.61
C LEU A 199 2.15 0.37 0.95
N GLY A 200 0.94 0.02 1.40
CA GLY A 200 0.64 -1.31 1.93
C GLY A 200 1.45 -1.64 3.19
N ARG A 201 1.55 -2.93 3.52
CA ARG A 201 2.23 -3.42 4.74
C ARG A 201 3.29 -4.50 4.51
N SER A 202 3.47 -4.96 3.26
CA SER A 202 4.28 -6.15 2.96
C SER A 202 5.76 -5.89 2.67
N GLY A 203 6.16 -4.61 2.63
CA GLY A 203 7.55 -4.19 2.37
C GLY A 203 8.49 -4.57 3.51
N ASN A 204 8.18 -4.09 4.72
CA ASN A 204 8.98 -4.35 5.92
C ASN A 204 8.44 -5.59 6.65
N HIS A 205 9.21 -6.67 6.65
CA HIS A 205 8.88 -7.84 7.43
C HIS A 205 9.30 -7.64 8.90
N ARG A 206 8.61 -8.33 9.81
CA ARG A 206 9.02 -8.37 11.21
C ARG A 206 10.27 -9.23 11.33
N THR A 207 11.30 -8.70 11.96
CA THR A 207 12.51 -9.45 12.30
C THR A 207 12.21 -10.47 13.40
N LEU A 208 13.04 -11.51 13.49
CA LEU A 208 12.91 -12.53 14.52
C LEU A 208 13.59 -12.09 15.83
N ASP A 209 14.56 -11.17 15.74
CA ASP A 209 15.34 -10.64 16.88
C ASP A 209 16.04 -11.77 17.66
N VAL A 210 16.65 -12.70 16.92
CA VAL A 210 17.37 -13.86 17.46
C VAL A 210 18.72 -14.06 16.76
N PRO A 211 19.73 -14.59 17.47
CA PRO A 211 20.99 -14.97 16.85
C PRO A 211 20.79 -15.95 15.69
N GLY A 212 21.33 -15.61 14.51
CA GLY A 212 21.24 -16.43 13.31
C GLY A 212 20.03 -16.14 12.42
N GLU A 213 19.27 -15.06 12.68
CA GLU A 213 18.19 -14.62 11.78
C GLU A 213 18.69 -14.22 10.38
N ASP A 214 19.96 -13.82 10.26
CA ASP A 214 20.60 -13.44 8.99
C ASP A 214 21.24 -14.63 8.23
N LEU A 215 21.07 -15.87 8.71
CA LEU A 215 21.64 -17.04 8.03
C LEU A 215 20.95 -17.28 6.68
N GLU A 216 21.69 -17.75 5.67
CA GLU A 216 21.18 -18.00 4.30
C GLU A 216 19.96 -18.92 4.22
N LYS A 217 19.78 -19.79 5.22
CA LYS A 217 18.64 -20.71 5.32
C LYS A 217 17.37 -20.07 5.90
N VAL A 218 17.44 -18.82 6.36
CA VAL A 218 16.33 -18.10 6.98
C VAL A 218 15.71 -17.20 5.92
N TYR A 219 14.43 -17.44 5.64
CA TYR A 219 13.66 -16.70 4.65
C TYR A 219 12.47 -16.05 5.34
N ASN A 220 12.17 -14.80 4.99
CA ASN A 220 10.96 -14.10 5.42
C ASN A 220 9.77 -14.32 4.47
N ARG A 221 9.98 -15.01 3.35
CA ARG A 221 8.99 -15.29 2.30
C ARG A 221 9.18 -16.70 1.74
N LEU A 222 8.06 -17.32 1.35
CA LEU A 222 8.04 -18.60 0.66
C LEU A 222 7.60 -18.36 -0.80
N TYR A 223 8.51 -18.54 -1.75
CA TYR A 223 8.26 -18.29 -3.17
C TYR A 223 7.66 -19.50 -3.90
N ASP A 224 8.36 -20.64 -3.91
CA ASP A 224 7.82 -21.93 -4.37
C ASP A 224 8.24 -23.03 -3.37
N PRO A 225 7.30 -23.78 -2.77
CA PRO A 225 7.64 -24.91 -1.91
C PRO A 225 8.56 -25.95 -2.59
N LYS A 226 8.53 -26.04 -3.93
CA LYS A 226 9.36 -26.97 -4.69
C LYS A 226 10.85 -26.65 -4.61
N ASP A 227 11.22 -25.40 -4.36
CA ASP A 227 12.62 -24.97 -4.27
C ASP A 227 13.34 -25.61 -3.06
N PHE A 228 12.56 -26.05 -2.06
CA PHE A 228 13.05 -26.68 -0.83
C PHE A 228 12.99 -28.21 -0.87
N ARG A 229 12.65 -28.82 -2.02
CA ARG A 229 12.55 -30.28 -2.11
C ARG A 229 13.94 -30.93 -1.95
N GLY A 230 14.10 -31.74 -0.91
CA GLY A 230 15.34 -32.50 -0.65
C GLY A 230 16.39 -31.75 0.15
N GLN A 231 16.05 -30.58 0.69
CA GLN A 231 16.81 -29.87 1.71
C GLN A 231 16.43 -30.32 3.12
#